data_AF-A0A6P3YCE4-F1
#
_entry.id   AF-A0A6P3YCE4-F1
#
_cell.length_a   1.000
_cell.length_b   1.000
_cell.length_c   1.000
_cell.angle_alpha   90.00
_cell.angle_beta   90.00
_cell.angle_gamma   90.00
#
_symmetry.space_group_name_H-M   'P 1'
#
loop_
_entity.id
_entity.type
_entity.pdbx_description
1 polymer ?
#
loop_
_entity_poly.entity_id
_entity_poly.type
_entity_poly.pdbx_seq_one_letter_code
_entity_poly.pdbx_strand_id
1 'polypeptide(L)'
;MKTVVILIVLIATGVVYAKNEHARRWRQHYEECAQMFDVEVDVRIDLILCAAIKDGGYLYTNGAYSPETLLRRIPMFVSDPVKLQQAYQIFYKCNNEATQSGEDGLWKSIQFLLCGKSMITLIDAE
;
A
#
# COMPACT_ATOMS: atom_id res chain seq x y z
N MET A 1 -12.79 23.32 -6.82
CA MET A 1 -12.64 23.61 -5.37
C MET A 1 -13.71 22.91 -4.51
N LYS A 2 -15.02 23.04 -4.78
CA LYS A 2 -16.05 22.36 -3.95
C LYS A 2 -16.01 20.82 -3.99
N THR A 3 -15.63 20.23 -5.13
CA THR A 3 -15.50 18.76 -5.29
C THR A 3 -14.26 18.18 -4.60
N VAL A 4 -13.18 18.96 -4.49
CA VAL A 4 -11.93 18.55 -3.85
C VAL A 4 -12.09 18.51 -2.33
N VAL A 5 -12.82 19.48 -1.76
CA VAL A 5 -13.17 19.47 -0.32
C VAL A 5 -14.04 18.27 0.03
N ILE A 6 -14.93 17.83 -0.86
CA ILE A 6 -15.77 16.63 -0.63
C ILE A 6 -14.93 15.34 -0.62
N LEU A 7 -13.91 15.23 -1.49
CA LEU A 7 -12.97 14.10 -1.48
C LEU A 7 -12.04 14.10 -0.25
N ILE A 8 -11.56 15.27 0.17
CA ILE A 8 -10.76 15.43 1.40
C ILE A 8 -11.59 15.05 2.64
N VAL A 9 -12.88 15.41 2.66
CA VAL A 9 -13.80 15.02 3.73
C VAL A 9 -14.10 13.52 3.69
N LEU A 10 -14.21 12.89 2.51
CA LEU A 10 -14.42 11.44 2.41
C LEU A 10 -13.21 10.64 2.92
N ILE A 11 -11.99 11.05 2.53
CA ILE A 11 -10.73 10.54 3.07
C ILE A 11 -10.60 10.83 4.58
N ALA A 12 -11.25 11.90 5.07
CA ALA A 12 -11.35 12.23 6.49
C ALA A 12 -12.50 11.51 7.24
N THR A 13 -13.51 10.96 6.55
CA THR A 13 -14.61 10.20 7.18
C THR A 13 -14.35 8.70 7.23
N GLY A 14 -13.46 8.18 6.38
CA GLY A 14 -12.83 6.86 6.59
C GLY A 14 -11.89 6.78 7.80
N VAL A 15 -11.72 7.89 8.53
CA VAL A 15 -10.78 8.06 9.66
C VAL A 15 -11.36 7.62 11.01
N VAL A 16 -12.68 7.43 11.11
CA VAL A 16 -13.35 7.05 12.38
C VAL A 16 -13.60 5.53 12.46
N TYR A 17 -13.60 4.82 11.32
CA TYR A 17 -14.06 3.42 11.22
C TYR A 17 -13.03 2.42 10.69
N ALA A 18 -11.73 2.75 10.67
CA ALA A 18 -10.69 1.74 10.47
C ALA A 18 -10.80 0.66 11.57
N LYS A 19 -11.43 -0.48 11.26
CA LYS A 19 -11.68 -1.58 12.21
C LYS A 19 -10.41 -2.29 12.71
N ASN A 20 -9.23 -1.96 12.15
CA ASN A 20 -7.96 -2.57 12.50
C ASN A 20 -6.87 -1.51 12.72
N GLU A 21 -6.24 -1.54 13.90
CA GLU A 21 -5.12 -0.69 14.34
C GLU A 21 -3.98 -0.60 13.30
N HIS A 22 -3.72 -1.69 12.57
CA HIS A 22 -2.67 -1.75 11.55
C HIS A 22 -2.92 -0.80 10.38
N ALA A 23 -4.16 -0.70 9.88
CA ALA A 23 -4.47 0.21 8.76
C ALA A 23 -4.30 1.67 9.17
N ARG A 24 -4.67 2.00 10.43
CA ARG A 24 -4.48 3.33 11.01
C ARG A 24 -3.00 3.68 11.16
N ARG A 25 -2.19 2.74 11.65
CA ARG A 25 -0.73 2.91 11.80
C ARG A 25 -0.05 3.10 10.45
N TRP A 26 -0.38 2.27 9.47
CA TRP A 26 0.11 2.40 8.10
C TRP A 26 -0.18 3.79 7.52
N ARG A 27 -1.42 4.28 7.71
CA ARG A 27 -1.81 5.63 7.28
C ARG A 27 -0.98 6.72 7.94
N GLN A 28 -0.77 6.64 9.26
CA GLN A 28 0.07 7.61 9.97
C GLN A 28 1.49 7.64 9.39
N HIS A 29 2.10 6.49 9.16
CA HIS A 29 3.44 6.43 8.54
C HIS A 29 3.46 7.01 7.13
N TYR A 30 2.40 6.80 6.35
CA TYR A 30 2.25 7.39 5.03
C TYR A 30 2.15 8.92 5.06
N GLU A 31 1.33 9.47 5.97
CA GLU A 31 1.18 10.91 6.18
C GLU A 31 2.50 11.55 6.66
N GLU A 32 3.21 10.90 7.59
CA GLU A 32 4.55 11.32 8.01
C GLU A 32 5.55 11.32 6.84
N CYS A 33 5.48 10.34 5.94
CA CYS A 33 6.32 10.30 4.74
C CYS A 33 6.03 11.44 3.78
N ALA A 34 4.75 11.79 3.58
CA ALA A 34 4.37 12.93 2.75
C ALA A 34 4.94 14.24 3.32
N GLN A 35 4.85 14.41 4.65
CA GLN A 35 5.44 15.56 5.35
C GLN A 35 6.96 15.60 5.22
N MET A 36 7.65 14.47 5.38
CA MET A 36 9.12 14.41 5.24
C MET A 36 9.58 14.76 3.82
N PHE A 37 8.78 14.44 2.81
CA PHE A 37 9.11 14.72 1.41
C PHE A 37 8.60 16.10 0.94
N ASP A 38 7.92 16.85 1.80
CA ASP A 38 7.28 18.14 1.49
C ASP A 38 6.32 18.05 0.30
N VAL A 39 5.45 17.03 0.32
CA VAL A 39 4.47 16.74 -0.72
C VAL A 39 3.08 16.52 -0.15
N GLU A 40 2.06 16.75 -0.97
CA GLU A 40 0.69 16.38 -0.62
C GLU A 40 0.55 14.84 -0.50
N VAL A 41 -0.40 14.41 0.34
CA VAL A 41 -0.75 12.99 0.50
C VAL A 41 -1.46 12.53 -0.78
N ASP A 42 -0.72 11.83 -1.63
CA ASP A 42 -1.20 11.22 -2.87
C ASP A 42 -0.63 9.81 -3.04
N VAL A 43 -1.17 9.02 -3.95
CA VAL A 43 -0.74 7.65 -4.26
C VAL A 43 0.58 7.68 -5.01
N ARG A 44 1.68 7.44 -4.30
CA ARG A 44 3.05 7.50 -4.86
C ARG A 44 3.91 6.35 -4.35
N ILE A 45 4.72 5.78 -5.24
CA ILE A 45 5.59 4.63 -4.92
C ILE A 45 6.61 4.98 -3.84
N ASP A 46 7.18 6.18 -3.89
CA ASP A 46 8.13 6.67 -2.90
C ASP A 46 7.52 6.77 -1.49
N LEU A 47 6.29 7.27 -1.39
CA LEU A 47 5.54 7.32 -0.13
C LEU A 47 5.15 5.92 0.38
N ILE A 48 4.74 5.01 -0.51
CA ILE A 48 4.45 3.60 -0.17
C ILE A 48 5.70 2.92 0.41
N LEU A 49 6.86 3.09 -0.23
CA LEU A 49 8.11 2.51 0.22
C LEU A 49 8.57 3.11 1.55
N CYS A 50 8.46 4.43 1.70
CA CYS A 50 8.78 5.11 2.96
C CYS A 50 7.89 4.61 4.11
N ALA A 51 6.58 4.48 3.89
CA ALA A 51 5.65 3.94 4.88
C ALA A 51 5.97 2.48 5.23
N ALA A 52 6.34 1.65 4.23
CA ALA A 52 6.78 0.27 4.44
C ALA A 52 8.03 0.15 5.31
N ILE A 53 8.98 1.07 5.13
CA ILE A 53 10.20 1.15 5.94
C ILE A 53 9.86 1.54 7.38
N LYS A 54 8.97 2.53 7.57
CA LYS A 54 8.55 3.02 8.88
C LYS A 54 7.71 2.01 9.68
N ASP A 55 6.72 1.38 9.06
CA ASP A 55 5.86 0.39 9.74
C ASP A 55 6.67 -0.83 10.20
N GLY A 56 7.69 -1.18 9.42
CA GLY A 56 8.50 -2.36 9.64
C GLY A 56 7.77 -3.65 9.28
N GLY A 57 8.55 -4.67 8.90
CA GLY A 57 8.02 -6.01 8.63
C GLY A 57 7.44 -6.23 7.23
N TYR A 58 7.25 -5.20 6.40
CA TYR A 58 6.93 -5.40 4.98
C TYR A 58 8.15 -5.74 4.13
N LEU A 59 9.32 -5.27 4.54
CA LEU A 59 10.57 -5.39 3.81
C LEU A 59 11.58 -6.22 4.60
N TYR A 60 12.38 -7.00 3.88
CA TYR A 60 13.63 -7.57 4.38
C TYR A 60 14.68 -6.48 4.55
N THR A 61 15.79 -6.82 5.21
CA THR A 61 16.90 -5.89 5.48
C THR A 61 17.56 -5.33 4.22
N ASN A 62 17.48 -6.04 3.09
CA ASN A 62 17.98 -5.56 1.79
C ASN A 62 16.97 -4.63 1.06
N GLY A 63 15.81 -4.34 1.66
CA GLY A 63 14.76 -3.51 1.06
C GLY A 63 13.81 -4.24 0.11
N ALA A 64 14.03 -5.52 -0.15
CA ALA A 64 13.07 -6.35 -0.90
C ALA A 64 11.83 -6.60 -0.05
N TYR A 65 10.65 -6.51 -0.64
CA TYR A 65 9.41 -6.85 0.05
C TYR A 65 9.38 -8.34 0.41
N SER A 66 8.71 -8.66 1.52
CA SER A 66 8.42 -10.03 1.93
C SER A 66 7.11 -10.47 1.29
N PRO A 67 7.11 -11.39 0.31
CA PRO A 67 5.87 -11.84 -0.34
C PRO A 67 4.92 -12.49 0.66
N GLU A 68 5.45 -13.29 1.58
CA GLU A 68 4.67 -13.97 2.61
C GLU A 68 3.98 -12.97 3.55
N THR A 69 4.69 -11.93 3.95
CA THR A 69 4.13 -10.91 4.85
C THR A 69 3.08 -10.07 4.13
N LEU A 70 3.34 -9.65 2.88
CA LEU A 70 2.34 -8.95 2.08
C LEU A 70 1.08 -9.80 1.91
N LEU A 71 1.22 -11.06 1.53
CA LEU A 71 0.10 -11.97 1.30
C LEU A 71 -0.78 -12.13 2.56
N ARG A 72 -0.15 -12.26 3.74
CA ARG A 72 -0.87 -12.33 5.02
C ARG A 72 -1.57 -11.03 5.40
N ARG A 73 -1.07 -9.89 4.94
CA ARG A 73 -1.60 -8.56 5.27
C ARG A 73 -2.64 -8.04 4.28
N ILE A 74 -2.76 -8.59 3.07
CA ILE A 74 -3.78 -8.19 2.08
C ILE A 74 -5.21 -8.17 2.68
N PRO A 75 -5.68 -9.19 3.42
CA PRO A 75 -7.01 -9.17 4.05
C PRO A 75 -7.23 -8.05 5.06
N MET A 76 -6.16 -7.43 5.58
CA MET A 76 -6.27 -6.29 6.50
C MET A 76 -6.66 -5.00 5.79
N PHE A 77 -6.48 -4.95 4.46
CA PHE A 77 -6.76 -3.79 3.62
C PHE A 77 -7.95 -4.00 2.68
N VAL A 78 -8.39 -5.25 2.48
CA VAL A 78 -9.46 -5.60 1.54
C VAL A 78 -10.41 -6.59 2.22
N SER A 79 -11.59 -6.10 2.61
CA SER A 79 -12.58 -6.88 3.35
C SER A 79 -13.61 -7.53 2.42
N ASP A 80 -13.90 -6.92 1.27
CA ASP A 80 -14.84 -7.49 0.30
C ASP A 80 -14.26 -8.78 -0.32
N PRO A 81 -14.95 -9.93 -0.25
CA PRO A 81 -14.40 -11.20 -0.73
C PRO A 81 -14.05 -11.22 -2.23
N VAL A 82 -14.81 -10.51 -3.06
CA VAL A 82 -14.58 -10.45 -4.50
C VAL A 82 -13.34 -9.60 -4.79
N LYS A 83 -13.24 -8.42 -4.18
CA LYS A 83 -12.03 -7.58 -4.27
C LYS A 83 -10.82 -8.27 -3.68
N LEU A 84 -10.99 -9.03 -2.59
CA LEU A 84 -9.91 -9.79 -1.95
C LEU A 84 -9.35 -10.86 -2.89
N GLN A 85 -10.22 -11.60 -3.58
CA GLN A 85 -9.80 -12.54 -4.61
C GLN A 85 -9.04 -11.84 -5.75
N GLN A 86 -9.52 -10.68 -6.20
CA GLN A 86 -8.83 -9.88 -7.22
C GLN A 86 -7.46 -9.38 -6.73
N ALA A 87 -7.36 -8.94 -5.48
CA ALA A 87 -6.11 -8.50 -4.87
C ALA A 87 -5.08 -9.63 -4.82
N TYR A 88 -5.50 -10.85 -4.50
CA TYR A 88 -4.62 -12.02 -4.56
C TYR A 88 -4.15 -12.34 -5.99
N GLN A 89 -5.04 -12.26 -6.98
CA GLN A 89 -4.67 -12.49 -8.38
C GLN A 89 -3.61 -11.49 -8.85
N ILE A 90 -3.80 -10.20 -8.55
CA ILE A 90 -2.82 -9.16 -8.90
C ILE A 90 -1.52 -9.40 -8.14
N PHE A 91 -1.58 -9.71 -6.84
CA PHE A 91 -0.41 -10.02 -6.02
C PHE A 91 0.43 -11.14 -6.66
N TYR A 92 -0.18 -12.28 -6.99
CA TYR A 92 0.56 -13.42 -7.55
C TYR A 92 1.18 -13.08 -8.90
N LYS A 93 0.43 -12.39 -9.77
CA LYS A 93 0.95 -11.90 -11.06
C LYS A 93 2.18 -11.01 -10.85
N CYS A 94 2.06 -9.97 -10.05
CA CYS A 94 3.12 -8.99 -9.85
C CYS A 94 4.32 -9.56 -9.08
N ASN A 95 4.09 -10.49 -8.15
CA ASN A 95 5.16 -11.20 -7.48
C ASN A 95 5.97 -12.07 -8.45
N ASN A 96 5.29 -12.74 -9.38
CA ASN A 96 5.96 -13.52 -10.41
C ASN A 96 6.76 -12.62 -11.36
N GLU A 97 6.16 -11.53 -11.86
CA GLU A 97 6.87 -10.57 -12.73
C GLU A 97 8.10 -9.95 -12.04
N ALA A 98 7.97 -9.52 -10.78
CA ALA A 98 9.09 -8.98 -10.01
C ALA A 98 10.16 -10.01 -9.66
N THR A 99 9.83 -11.31 -9.65
CA THR A 99 10.81 -12.38 -9.47
C THR A 99 11.52 -12.72 -10.78
N GLN A 100 10.78 -12.72 -11.89
CA GLN A 100 11.31 -13.01 -13.23
C GLN A 100 12.18 -11.88 -13.79
N SER A 101 12.03 -10.64 -13.31
CA SER A 101 12.91 -9.53 -13.69
C SER A 101 14.37 -9.73 -13.27
N GLY A 102 14.64 -10.62 -12.31
CA GLY A 102 15.97 -10.85 -11.75
C GLY A 102 16.45 -9.74 -10.80
N GLU A 103 15.60 -8.77 -10.52
CA GLU A 103 15.91 -7.63 -9.64
C GLU A 103 15.85 -8.04 -8.16
N ASP A 104 16.67 -7.39 -7.33
CA ASP A 104 16.74 -7.64 -5.88
C ASP A 104 16.64 -6.35 -5.06
N GLY A 105 16.53 -6.50 -3.74
CA GLY A 105 16.47 -5.40 -2.78
C GLY A 105 15.32 -4.44 -3.04
N LEU A 106 15.57 -3.15 -2.83
CA LEU A 106 14.57 -2.10 -3.05
C LEU A 106 13.99 -2.11 -4.46
N TRP A 107 14.78 -2.49 -5.46
CA TRP A 107 14.36 -2.45 -6.85
C TRP A 107 13.34 -3.54 -7.18
N LYS A 108 13.46 -4.72 -6.54
CA LYS A 108 12.41 -5.75 -6.57
C LYS A 108 11.08 -5.21 -6.02
N SER A 109 11.12 -4.45 -4.93
CA SER A 109 9.92 -3.81 -4.35
C SER A 109 9.32 -2.78 -5.29
N ILE A 110 10.14 -1.96 -5.96
CA ILE A 110 9.68 -0.99 -6.95
C ILE A 110 8.98 -1.70 -8.12
N GLN A 111 9.56 -2.78 -8.66
CA GLN A 111 8.96 -3.54 -9.75
C GLN A 111 7.60 -4.13 -9.34
N PHE A 112 7.53 -4.72 -8.15
CA PHE A 112 6.27 -5.22 -7.61
C PHE A 112 5.21 -4.12 -7.50
N LEU A 113 5.57 -2.95 -6.95
CA LEU A 113 4.65 -1.82 -6.77
C LEU A 113 4.21 -1.20 -8.10
N LEU A 114 5.09 -1.16 -9.11
CA LEU A 114 4.76 -0.68 -10.46
C LEU A 114 3.71 -1.56 -11.13
N CYS A 115 3.85 -2.89 -11.04
CA CYS A 115 2.85 -3.83 -11.53
C CYS A 115 1.55 -3.75 -10.71
N GLY A 116 1.69 -3.70 -9.38
CA GLY A 116 0.58 -3.80 -8.42
C GLY A 116 -0.24 -2.52 -8.24
N LYS A 117 -0.02 -1.47 -9.03
CA LYS A 117 -0.71 -0.16 -8.85
C LYS A 117 -2.23 -0.30 -8.78
N SER A 118 -2.82 -1.19 -9.57
CA SER A 118 -4.28 -1.42 -9.57
C SER A 118 -4.80 -2.04 -8.27
N MET A 119 -3.96 -2.64 -7.43
CA MET A 119 -4.40 -3.13 -6.10
C MET A 119 -4.90 -1.98 -5.21
N ILE A 120 -4.40 -0.76 -5.40
CA ILE A 120 -4.77 0.40 -4.59
C ILE A 120 -6.28 0.70 -4.70
N THR A 121 -6.89 0.46 -5.86
CA THR A 121 -8.33 0.67 -6.05
C THR A 121 -9.20 -0.42 -5.40
N LEU A 122 -8.57 -1.52 -4.96
CA LEU A 122 -9.25 -2.63 -4.28
C LEU A 122 -9.22 -2.49 -2.76
N ILE A 123 -8.26 -1.73 -2.24
CA ILE A 123 -8.20 -1.38 -0.82
C ILE A 123 -9.56 -0.79 -0.44
N ASP A 124 -10.03 -1.15 0.75
CA ASP A 124 -11.22 -0.57 1.35
C ASP A 124 -10.95 0.93 1.52
N ALA A 125 -11.31 1.68 0.49
CA ALA A 125 -11.58 3.09 0.58
C ALA A 125 -12.93 3.21 1.28
N GLU A 126 -12.94 3.81 2.46
CA GLU A 126 -14.15 4.45 2.96
C GLU A 126 -14.23 5.87 2.38
#